data_AF-A0A1F3R2L0-F1
#
_entry.id   AF-A0A1F3R2L0-F1
#
_cell.length_a   1.000
_cell.length_b   1.000
_cell.length_c   1.000
_cell.angle_alpha   90.00
_cell.angle_beta   90.00
_cell.angle_gamma   90.00
#
_symmetry.space_group_name_H-M   'P 1'
#
loop_
_entity.id
_entity.type
_entity.pdbx_description
1 polymer ?
#
loop_
_entity_poly.entity_id
_entity_poly.type
_entity_poly.pdbx_seq_one_letter_code
_entity_poly.pdbx_strand_id
1 'polypeptide(L)'
;MKNIIDWLEHHFLACPYKKYFDIDCMGCGMQRSFIALLKGNFMESFYFYPALLPIVLMMLFLLIHLIFKFKNGASMLKYLFIFNISIVIISYLIKILR
;
A
#
# COMPACT_ATOMS: atom_id res chain seq x y z
N MET A 1 -7.94 -19.84 4.00
CA MET A 1 -7.59 -18.40 3.96
C MET A 1 -7.52 -17.75 5.34
N LYS A 2 -8.48 -17.99 6.26
CA LYS A 2 -8.45 -17.46 7.64
C LYS A 2 -7.12 -17.72 8.39
N ASN A 3 -6.59 -18.95 8.33
CA ASN A 3 -5.33 -19.30 9.01
C ASN A 3 -4.11 -18.47 8.56
N ILE A 4 -4.05 -18.05 7.29
CA ILE A 4 -2.93 -17.24 6.77
C ILE A 4 -3.09 -15.78 7.20
N ILE A 5 -4.32 -15.26 7.17
CA ILE A 5 -4.62 -13.90 7.59
C ILE A 5 -4.33 -13.73 9.09
N ASP A 6 -4.76 -14.68 9.94
CA ASP A 6 -4.47 -14.66 11.37
C ASP A 6 -2.97 -14.75 11.66
N TRP A 7 -2.25 -15.61 10.92
CA TRP A 7 -0.80 -15.72 11.05
C TRP A 7 -0.10 -14.40 10.70
N LEU A 8 -0.54 -13.73 9.63
CA LEU A 8 -0.04 -12.42 9.21
C LEU A 8 -0.35 -11.33 10.25
N GLU A 9 -1.56 -11.29 10.81
CA GLU A 9 -1.92 -10.33 11.85
C GLU A 9 -1.08 -10.49 13.12
N HIS A 10 -0.75 -11.73 13.49
CA HIS A 10 0.07 -12.02 14.67
C HIS A 10 1.57 -11.79 14.44
N HIS A 11 2.05 -11.88 13.20
CA HIS A 11 3.47 -11.69 12.85
C HIS A 11 3.79 -10.32 12.27
N PHE A 12 2.80 -9.47 12.00
CA PHE A 12 3.08 -8.10 11.59
C PHE A 12 3.71 -7.31 12.72
N LEU A 13 4.66 -6.45 12.34
CA LEU A 13 5.41 -5.60 13.25
C LEU A 13 4.44 -4.79 14.11
N ALA A 14 4.54 -4.95 15.42
CA ALA A 14 3.85 -4.09 16.37
C ALA A 14 4.29 -2.64 16.10
N CYS A 15 3.37 -1.79 15.67
CA CYS A 15 3.68 -0.42 15.27
C CYS A 15 3.97 0.43 16.54
N PRO A 16 5.23 0.82 16.83
CA PRO A 16 5.51 1.61 18.02
C PRO A 16 4.79 2.97 17.95
N TYR A 17 4.66 3.55 16.75
CA TYR A 17 3.93 4.80 16.53
C TYR A 17 2.45 4.72 16.92
N LYS A 18 1.76 3.62 16.61
CA LYS A 18 0.38 3.39 17.08
C LYS A 18 0.33 3.30 18.60
N LYS A 19 1.27 2.55 19.19
CA LYS A 19 1.28 2.29 20.64
C LYS A 19 1.58 3.55 21.46
N TYR A 20 2.48 4.41 20.99
CA TYR A 20 2.96 5.58 21.75
C TYR A 20 2.32 6.90 21.32
N PHE A 21 1.90 7.02 20.05
CA PHE A 21 1.41 8.28 19.48
C PHE A 21 0.02 8.17 18.83
N ASP A 22 -0.61 6.98 18.85
CA ASP A 22 -1.88 6.65 18.16
C ASP A 22 -1.93 7.02 16.65
N ILE A 23 -0.77 7.31 16.06
CA ILE A 23 -0.61 7.65 14.65
C ILE A 23 -0.10 6.42 13.90
N ASP A 24 -0.79 6.02 12.82
CA ASP A 24 -0.23 5.01 11.93
C ASP A 24 0.88 5.64 11.07
N CYS A 25 2.08 5.06 11.11
CA CYS A 25 3.13 5.41 10.16
C CYS A 25 2.83 4.85 8.76
N MET A 26 3.50 5.39 7.73
CA MET A 26 3.30 4.98 6.33
C MET A 26 3.40 3.46 6.12
N GLY A 27 4.32 2.78 6.81
CA GLY A 27 4.50 1.33 6.69
C GLY A 27 3.38 0.51 7.34
N CYS A 28 2.95 0.87 8.55
CA CYS A 28 1.88 0.16 9.25
C CYS A 28 0.52 0.32 8.54
N GLY A 29 0.27 1.50 7.96
CA GLY A 29 -0.92 1.75 7.13
C GLY A 29 -0.96 0.88 5.86
N MET A 30 0.20 0.65 5.23
CA MET A 30 0.32 -0.25 4.08
C MET A 30 0.04 -1.72 4.48
N GLN A 31 0.55 -2.18 5.61
CA GLN A 31 0.29 -3.56 6.08
C GLN A 31 -1.19 -3.79 6.37
N ARG A 32 -1.85 -2.85 7.06
CA ARG A 32 -3.29 -2.96 7.37
C ARG A 32 -4.17 -2.87 6.14
N SER A 33 -3.86 -1.97 5.22
CA SER A 33 -4.60 -1.89 3.96
C SER A 33 -4.47 -3.19 3.17
N PHE A 34 -3.28 -3.80 3.14
CA PHE A 34 -3.08 -5.10 2.51
C PHE A 34 -3.89 -6.22 3.17
N ILE A 35 -3.95 -6.28 4.50
CA ILE A 35 -4.81 -7.24 5.22
C ILE A 35 -6.28 -7.03 4.88
N ALA A 36 -6.75 -5.77 4.91
CA ALA A 36 -8.13 -5.43 4.58
C ALA A 36 -8.46 -5.86 3.14
N LEU A 37 -7.54 -5.68 2.20
CA LEU A 37 -7.67 -6.15 0.83
C LEU A 37 -7.76 -7.68 0.76
N LEU A 38 -6.94 -8.42 1.51
CA LEU A 38 -6.99 -9.89 1.60
C LEU A 38 -8.28 -10.41 2.25
N LYS A 39 -8.88 -9.63 3.15
CA LYS A 39 -10.20 -9.90 3.73
C LYS A 39 -11.36 -9.56 2.78
N GLY A 40 -11.08 -8.95 1.63
CA GLY A 40 -12.07 -8.50 0.65
C GLY A 40 -12.72 -7.15 0.99
N ASN A 41 -12.20 -6.43 1.99
CA ASN A 41 -12.71 -5.11 2.37
C ASN A 41 -11.94 -3.98 1.66
N PHE A 42 -12.37 -3.67 0.44
CA PHE A 42 -11.75 -2.65 -0.40
C PHE A 42 -11.87 -1.23 0.18
N MET A 43 -13.00 -0.92 0.83
CA MET A 43 -13.25 0.42 1.39
C MET A 43 -12.31 0.69 2.56
N GLU A 44 -12.15 -0.28 3.45
CA GLU A 44 -11.22 -0.21 4.57
C GLU A 44 -9.76 -0.19 4.12
N SER A 45 -9.41 -0.98 3.10
CA SER A 45 -8.08 -0.91 2.48
C SER A 45 -7.76 0.49 1.94
N PHE A 46 -8.70 1.10 1.23
CA PHE A 46 -8.51 2.44 0.67
C PHE A 46 -8.40 3.52 1.75
N TYR A 47 -9.18 3.38 2.83
CA TYR A 47 -9.13 4.29 3.96
C TYR A 47 -7.77 4.24 4.68
N PHE A 48 -7.21 3.04 4.88
CA PHE A 48 -5.92 2.90 5.55
C PHE A 48 -4.74 3.38 4.71
N TYR A 49 -4.74 3.10 3.40
CA TYR A 49 -3.67 3.52 2.51
C TYR A 49 -4.16 3.59 1.06
N PRO A 50 -4.60 4.78 0.58
CA PRO A 50 -5.17 4.92 -0.76
C PRO A 50 -4.17 4.60 -1.87
N ALA A 51 -2.86 4.74 -1.60
CA ALA A 51 -1.80 4.39 -2.52
C ALA A 51 -1.63 2.86 -2.72
N LEU A 52 -2.24 2.00 -1.90
CA LEU A 52 -2.05 0.55 -2.03
C LEU A 52 -2.53 0.04 -3.40
N LEU A 53 -3.73 0.46 -3.83
CA LEU A 53 -4.32 0.01 -5.09
C LEU A 53 -3.46 0.40 -6.31
N PRO A 54 -3.03 1.67 -6.46
CA PRO A 54 -2.14 2.03 -7.56
C PRO A 54 -0.74 1.41 -7.46
N ILE A 55 -0.24 1.06 -6.26
CA ILE A 55 1.00 0.26 -6.11
C ILE A 55 0.78 -1.17 -6.63
N VAL A 56 -0.33 -1.82 -6.25
CA VAL A 56 -0.65 -3.17 -6.74
C VAL A 56 -0.79 -3.18 -8.26
N LEU A 57 -1.46 -2.17 -8.84
CA LEU A 57 -1.57 -2.01 -10.28
C LEU A 57 -0.20 -1.81 -10.95
N MET A 58 0.65 -0.95 -10.36
CA MET A 58 2.02 -0.75 -10.85
C MET A 58 2.83 -2.05 -10.82
N MET A 59 2.68 -2.86 -9.77
CA MET A 59 3.39 -4.12 -9.63
C MET A 59 2.91 -5.17 -10.65
N LEU A 60 1.60 -5.24 -10.92
CA LEU A 60 1.04 -6.05 -12.00
C LEU A 60 1.57 -5.59 -13.36
N PHE A 61 1.57 -4.28 -13.63
CA PHE A 61 2.10 -3.73 -14.88
C PHE A 61 3.60 -4.00 -15.05
N LEU A 62 4.38 -3.94 -13.97
CA LEU A 62 5.80 -4.32 -13.96
C LEU A 62 5.97 -5.77 -14.41
N LEU A 63 5.23 -6.72 -13.83
CA LEU A 63 5.30 -8.14 -14.20
C LEU A 63 4.95 -8.37 -15.68
N ILE A 64 3.90 -7.72 -16.17
CA ILE A 64 3.51 -7.81 -17.58
C ILE A 64 4.61 -7.18 -18.46
N HIS A 65 5.16 -6.03 -18.07
CA HIS A 65 6.22 -5.37 -18.83
C HIS A 65 7.51 -6.21 -18.89
N LEU A 66 7.85 -6.94 -17.82
CA LEU A 66 8.98 -7.88 -17.80
C LEU A 66 8.82 -9.01 -18.84
N ILE A 67 7.60 -9.51 -19.03
CA ILE A 67 7.28 -10.60 -19.98
C ILE A 67 7.20 -10.07 -21.42
N PHE A 68 6.46 -8.99 -21.64
CA PHE A 68 6.14 -8.47 -22.98
C PHE A 68 7.11 -7.40 -23.50
N LYS A 69 8.02 -6.88 -22.66
CA LYS A 69 9.06 -5.90 -22.99
C LYS A 69 8.56 -4.70 -23.82
N PHE A 70 7.45 -4.10 -23.41
CA PHE A 70 6.88 -2.91 -24.05
C PHE A 70 7.92 -1.79 -24.26
N LYS A 71 7.99 -1.20 -25.47
CA LYS A 71 8.97 -0.14 -25.80
C LYS A 71 8.97 1.04 -24.82
N ASN A 72 7.79 1.45 -24.33
CA ASN A 72 7.64 2.59 -23.41
C ASN A 72 7.24 2.17 -21.98
N GLY A 73 7.31 0.87 -21.64
CA GLY A 73 6.82 0.36 -20.36
C GLY A 73 7.59 0.94 -19.16
N ALA A 74 8.90 1.13 -19.28
CA ALA A 74 9.72 1.74 -18.23
C ALA A 74 9.32 3.21 -17.94
N SER A 75 9.01 3.99 -18.98
CA SER A 75 8.54 5.38 -18.80
C SER A 75 7.18 5.42 -18.12
N MET A 76 6.25 4.55 -18.52
CA MET A 76 4.94 4.44 -17.87
C MET A 76 5.06 4.02 -16.40
N LEU A 77 5.93 3.05 -16.10
CA LEU A 77 6.19 2.61 -14.73
C LEU A 77 6.77 3.74 -13.87
N LYS A 78 7.64 4.58 -14.45
CA LYS A 78 8.18 5.77 -13.78
C LYS A 78 7.08 6.77 -13.42
N TYR A 79 6.16 7.07 -14.34
CA TYR A 79 5.02 7.96 -14.04
C TYR A 79 4.11 7.38 -12.96
N LEU A 80 3.82 6.07 -13.01
CA LEU A 80 3.04 5.38 -11.97
C LEU A 80 3.74 5.45 -10.61
N PHE A 81 5.07 5.31 -10.58
CA PHE A 81 5.84 5.41 -9.34
C PHE A 81 5.77 6.82 -8.73
N ILE A 82 5.96 7.86 -9.55
CA ILE A 82 5.84 9.26 -9.11
C ILE A 82 4.43 9.55 -8.58
N PHE A 83 3.40 9.05 -9.29
CA PHE A 83 2.00 9.19 -8.86
C PHE A 83 1.71 8.48 -7.54
N ASN A 84 2.28 7.29 -7.33
CA ASN A 84 2.15 6.60 -6.05
C ASN A 84 2.81 7.39 -4.92
N ILE A 85 4.06 7.85 -5.11
CA ILE A 85 4.78 8.64 -4.11
C ILE A 85 4.02 9.91 -3.74
N SER A 86 3.46 10.63 -4.73
CA SER A 86 2.71 11.86 -4.44
C SER A 86 1.47 11.58 -3.58
N ILE A 87 0.72 10.50 -3.85
CA ILE A 87 -0.41 10.10 -2.99
C ILE A 87 0.05 9.79 -1.57
N VAL A 88 1.15 9.05 -1.42
CA VAL A 88 1.69 8.68 -0.10
C VAL A 88 2.09 9.92 0.70
N ILE A 89 2.80 10.86 0.06
CA ILE A 89 3.20 12.12 0.69
C ILE A 89 1.97 12.92 1.10
N ILE A 90 1.01 13.14 0.18
CA ILE A 90 -0.21 13.91 0.47
C ILE A 90 -0.99 13.27 1.62
N SER A 91 -1.18 11.95 1.59
CA SER A 91 -1.91 11.22 2.63
C SER A 91 -1.24 11.36 4.00
N TYR A 92 0.08 11.30 4.05
CA TYR A 92 0.83 11.47 5.30
C TYR A 92 0.85 12.92 5.78
N LEU A 93 0.97 13.90 4.87
CA LEU A 93 0.87 15.32 5.20
C LEU A 93 -0.50 15.68 5.79
N ILE A 94 -1.59 15.09 5.27
CA ILE A 94 -2.93 15.27 5.86
C ILE A 94 -2.97 14.67 7.27
N LYS A 95 -2.35 13.51 7.48
CA LYS A 95 -2.38 12.78 8.75
C LYS A 95 -1.47 13.36 9.83
N ILE A 96 -0.45 14.14 9.46
CA ILE A 96 0.40 14.87 10.41
C ILE A 96 -0.14 16.27 10.73
N LEU A 97 -0.89 16.88 9.80
CA LEU A 97 -1.49 18.20 9.98
C LEU A 97 -2.79 18.16 10.79
N ARG A 98 -3.51 17.03 10.75
CA ARG A 98 -4.69 16.74 11.58
C ARG A 98 -4.28 16.03 12.86
#